data_AF-A0A1V5VRV1-F1
#
_entry.id   AF-A0A1V5VRV1-F1
#
_cell.length_a   1.000
_cell.length_b   1.000
_cell.length_c   1.000
_cell.angle_alpha   90.00
_cell.angle_beta   90.00
_cell.angle_gamma   90.00
#
_symmetry.space_group_name_H-M   'P 1'
#
loop_
_entity.id
_entity.type
_entity.pdbx_description
1 polymer ?
#
loop_
_entity_poly.entity_id
_entity_poly.type
_entity_poly.pdbx_seq_one_letter_code
_entity_poly.pdbx_strand_id
1 'polypeptide(L)'
;MAGKNKKSSVNKFSFLKFFYLNLVLLFGLTVLVQRVIFKNRAAEIDSAPQKVIVSNVSSQGFTVSWLTEKKTTGNVIYSTSKEAVEKRSGDYKTGLDIRGPATSSLVHYVNLENLNPGQIYYFAIVSGSGVYYQRLDGSWQKDGLALEQRTARWIGFNPRVPVSGKNTEGAYSLEPGSWKPCSDGTEKGVISPCYRPNLIWGQTNDQYRQILKETLVFAEIPGKSSLLSTLTNSQGKWVINLADFLNQNLNEYLAYDPGIDLLRLRAEDSEGKTTSLYQLIPSVFSQDCFNLSPHNCPFAPTDKTNPINLILRLPLPTASVAPAVPKETKIIPSPTPTPATFLEVRVKFPPTEKYPEELTAEIILQSSDSATPKLKETLALRNQAEGEYRGKIDSPAEGTFDLSLKENFSLSRELKAIKVNPGSNFYDFSDRPLVRGDLNNDDRIDSLDLGILVGQFRNQEKTTSPADLNFDGQVNGLDLTILLANYRQSGPAGL
;
A
#
# COMPACT_ATOMS: atom_id res chain seq x y z
N MET A 1 41.97 -72.09 -58.70
CA MET A 1 41.28 -70.80 -58.94
C MET A 1 41.16 -70.09 -57.60
N ALA A 2 41.92 -69.01 -57.38
CA ALA A 2 41.86 -68.25 -56.14
C ALA A 2 41.87 -66.74 -56.49
N GLY A 3 40.70 -66.11 -56.40
CA GLY A 3 40.52 -64.67 -56.58
C GLY A 3 40.94 -63.91 -55.32
N LYS A 4 41.89 -62.99 -55.45
CA LYS A 4 42.27 -62.05 -54.37
C LYS A 4 41.47 -60.74 -54.53
N ASN A 5 40.66 -60.44 -53.52
CA ASN A 5 39.93 -59.17 -53.36
C ASN A 5 40.89 -58.01 -53.05
N LYS A 6 40.76 -56.92 -53.82
CA LYS A 6 41.50 -55.66 -53.63
C LYS A 6 40.66 -54.75 -52.72
N LYS A 7 41.08 -54.55 -51.46
CA LYS A 7 40.44 -53.60 -50.53
C LYS A 7 40.81 -52.16 -50.89
N SER A 8 39.80 -51.34 -51.17
CA SER A 8 39.87 -49.89 -51.35
C SER A 8 40.08 -49.21 -49.98
N SER A 9 41.18 -48.48 -49.82
CA SER A 9 41.42 -47.62 -48.65
C SER A 9 40.80 -46.24 -48.90
N VAL A 10 39.55 -46.06 -48.44
CA VAL A 10 38.93 -44.73 -48.41
C VAL A 10 39.64 -43.88 -47.36
N ASN A 11 40.11 -42.69 -47.76
CA ASN A 11 40.87 -41.75 -46.94
C ASN A 11 40.12 -41.34 -45.67
N LYS A 12 40.43 -41.99 -44.55
CA LYS A 12 39.89 -41.70 -43.20
C LYS A 12 40.09 -40.23 -42.76
N PHE A 13 41.01 -39.51 -43.38
CA PHE A 13 41.32 -38.11 -43.06
C PHE A 13 40.27 -37.10 -43.56
N SER A 14 39.45 -37.45 -44.56
CA SER A 14 38.40 -36.58 -45.10
C SER A 14 37.11 -36.63 -44.28
N PHE A 15 36.79 -37.80 -43.71
CA PHE A 15 35.55 -38.01 -42.95
C PHE A 15 35.55 -37.27 -41.61
N LEU A 16 36.71 -37.19 -40.94
CA LEU A 16 36.85 -36.53 -39.64
C LEU A 16 36.67 -35.00 -39.74
N LYS A 17 37.16 -34.40 -40.83
CA LYS A 17 36.99 -32.96 -41.11
C LYS A 17 35.55 -32.60 -41.44
N PHE A 18 34.84 -33.47 -42.16
CA PHE A 18 33.43 -33.28 -42.45
C PHE A 18 32.57 -33.38 -41.18
N PHE A 19 32.89 -34.30 -40.28
CA PHE A 19 32.18 -34.44 -39.01
C PHE A 19 32.40 -33.22 -38.09
N TYR A 20 33.65 -32.73 -38.00
CA TYR A 20 33.96 -31.53 -37.22
C TYR A 20 33.25 -30.28 -37.75
N LEU A 21 33.19 -30.11 -39.08
CA LEU A 21 32.52 -28.96 -39.68
C LEU A 21 31.01 -28.95 -39.40
N ASN A 22 30.35 -30.12 -39.48
CA ASN A 22 28.93 -30.24 -39.15
C ASN A 22 28.65 -30.00 -37.67
N LEU A 23 29.55 -30.42 -36.77
CA LEU A 23 29.41 -30.24 -35.33
C LEU A 23 29.56 -28.76 -34.93
N VAL A 24 30.48 -28.02 -35.57
CA VAL A 24 30.63 -26.57 -35.39
C VAL A 24 29.42 -25.82 -35.95
N LEU A 25 28.85 -26.26 -37.08
CA LEU A 25 27.65 -25.63 -37.66
C LEU A 25 26.42 -25.84 -36.77
N LEU A 26 26.24 -27.05 -36.22
CA LEU A 26 25.14 -27.37 -35.31
C LEU A 26 25.25 -26.57 -34.01
N PHE A 27 26.45 -26.51 -33.43
CA PHE A 27 26.71 -25.74 -32.22
C PHE A 27 26.52 -24.23 -32.46
N GLY A 28 26.99 -23.72 -33.61
CA GLY A 28 26.79 -22.34 -34.04
C GLY A 28 25.32 -21.95 -34.19
N LEU A 29 24.49 -22.84 -34.77
CA LEU A 29 23.04 -22.64 -34.86
C LEU A 29 22.37 -22.62 -33.48
N THR A 30 22.75 -23.52 -32.57
CA THR A 30 22.18 -23.55 -31.21
C THR A 30 22.52 -22.29 -30.42
N VAL A 31 23.74 -21.75 -30.55
CA VAL A 31 24.15 -20.50 -29.90
C VAL A 31 23.42 -19.28 -30.49
N LEU A 32 23.18 -19.26 -31.80
CA LEU A 32 22.38 -18.22 -32.46
C LEU A 32 20.92 -18.24 -32.02
N VAL A 33 20.29 -19.42 -31.93
CA VAL A 33 18.92 -19.58 -31.42
C VAL A 33 18.82 -19.15 -29.96
N GLN A 34 19.80 -19.52 -29.11
CA GLN A 34 19.84 -19.06 -27.72
C GLN A 34 19.95 -17.53 -27.64
N ARG A 35 20.80 -16.87 -28.45
CA ARG A 35 20.93 -15.41 -28.45
C ARG A 35 19.66 -14.67 -28.91
N VAL A 36 18.84 -15.26 -29.78
CA VAL A 36 17.54 -14.71 -30.18
C VAL A 36 16.50 -14.85 -29.06
N ILE A 37 16.50 -15.97 -28.33
CA ILE A 37 15.60 -16.19 -27.18
C ILE A 37 15.97 -15.24 -26.01
N PHE A 38 17.25 -14.95 -25.78
CA PHE A 38 17.69 -14.02 -24.73
C PHE A 38 17.48 -12.53 -25.05
N LYS A 39 17.37 -12.13 -26.34
CA LYS A 39 17.03 -10.75 -26.70
C LYS A 39 15.55 -10.40 -26.49
N ASN A 40 14.66 -11.39 -26.40
CA ASN A 40 13.23 -11.15 -26.23
C ASN A 40 12.78 -10.99 -24.76
N ARG A 41 13.62 -11.33 -23.77
CA ARG A 41 13.29 -11.11 -22.35
C ARG A 41 13.37 -9.64 -21.90
N ALA A 42 14.08 -8.79 -22.65
CA ALA A 42 14.33 -7.40 -22.26
C ALA A 42 13.11 -6.48 -22.49
N ALA A 43 12.16 -6.85 -23.35
CA ALA A 43 10.93 -6.07 -23.57
C ALA A 43 9.78 -6.47 -22.61
N GLU A 44 9.98 -7.50 -21.78
CA GLU A 44 8.91 -8.24 -21.12
C GLU A 44 8.74 -7.90 -19.62
N ILE A 45 9.76 -7.26 -19.02
CA ILE A 45 9.78 -6.80 -17.62
C ILE A 45 9.06 -5.44 -17.46
N ASP A 46 9.13 -4.57 -18.47
CA ASP A 46 8.66 -3.17 -18.40
C ASP A 46 7.13 -2.98 -18.27
N SER A 47 6.34 -4.05 -18.48
CA SER A 47 4.88 -4.04 -18.37
C SER A 47 4.37 -4.68 -17.07
N ALA A 48 5.24 -5.15 -16.19
CA ALA A 48 4.83 -5.79 -14.94
C ALA A 48 4.07 -4.78 -14.05
N PRO A 49 2.89 -5.15 -13.51
CA PRO A 49 2.17 -4.29 -12.57
C PRO A 49 3.00 -4.00 -11.32
N GLN A 50 3.06 -2.74 -10.94
CA GLN A 50 3.70 -2.27 -9.71
C GLN A 50 2.67 -1.56 -8.84
N LYS A 51 2.89 -1.57 -7.52
CA LYS A 51 2.03 -0.86 -6.55
C LYS A 51 0.54 -1.18 -6.73
N VAL A 52 0.23 -2.46 -6.94
CA VAL A 52 -1.15 -2.90 -7.12
C VAL A 52 -1.92 -2.67 -5.84
N ILE A 53 -3.03 -1.95 -5.94
CA ILE A 53 -3.91 -1.61 -4.82
C ILE A 53 -5.33 -2.00 -5.19
N VAL A 54 -6.01 -2.66 -4.24
CA VAL A 54 -7.45 -2.91 -4.29
C VAL A 54 -8.14 -1.89 -3.38
N SER A 55 -9.19 -1.26 -3.87
CA SER A 55 -9.92 -0.19 -3.18
C SER A 55 -11.38 -0.16 -3.62
N ASN A 56 -12.19 0.75 -3.07
CA ASN A 56 -13.62 0.90 -3.37
C ASN A 56 -14.40 -0.42 -3.23
N VAL A 57 -14.01 -1.27 -2.28
CA VAL A 57 -14.69 -2.55 -2.08
C VAL A 57 -16.10 -2.27 -1.57
N SER A 58 -17.08 -2.70 -2.35
CA SER A 58 -18.50 -2.56 -2.06
C SER A 58 -19.20 -3.92 -2.18
N SER A 59 -20.52 -3.94 -1.97
CA SER A 59 -21.30 -5.16 -2.15
C SER A 59 -21.45 -5.58 -3.62
N GLN A 60 -21.16 -4.67 -4.55
CA GLN A 60 -21.35 -4.88 -5.99
C GLN A 60 -20.08 -4.75 -6.81
N GLY A 61 -18.94 -4.51 -6.16
CA GLY A 61 -17.72 -4.24 -6.90
C GLY A 61 -16.49 -3.97 -6.07
N PHE A 62 -15.38 -3.76 -6.77
CA PHE A 62 -14.14 -3.22 -6.25
C PHE A 62 -13.30 -2.65 -7.40
N THR A 63 -12.34 -1.81 -7.06
CA THR A 63 -11.39 -1.21 -7.99
C THR A 63 -10.03 -1.86 -7.83
N VAL A 64 -9.36 -2.15 -8.94
CA VAL A 64 -7.95 -2.52 -8.99
C VAL A 64 -7.18 -1.41 -9.71
N SER A 65 -6.15 -0.88 -9.07
CA SER A 65 -5.26 0.13 -9.64
C SER A 65 -3.80 -0.28 -9.55
N TRP A 66 -2.99 0.09 -10.53
CA TRP A 66 -1.55 -0.20 -10.54
C TRP A 66 -0.78 0.76 -11.43
N LEU A 67 0.56 0.73 -11.31
CA LEU A 67 1.49 1.45 -12.15
C LEU A 67 2.31 0.51 -13.04
N THR A 68 2.87 1.05 -14.12
CA THR A 68 3.83 0.36 -15.01
C THR A 68 5.00 1.29 -15.33
N GLU A 69 6.15 0.71 -15.68
CA GLU A 69 7.35 1.51 -16.04
C GLU A 69 7.26 2.10 -17.45
N LYS A 70 6.49 1.46 -18.34
CA LYS A 70 6.21 1.94 -19.70
C LYS A 70 4.72 2.00 -19.96
N LYS A 71 4.33 2.96 -20.82
CA LYS A 71 2.95 3.10 -21.26
C LYS A 71 2.49 1.83 -21.96
N THR A 72 1.44 1.23 -21.42
CA THR A 72 0.90 -0.02 -21.92
C THR A 72 -0.62 -0.04 -21.75
N THR A 73 -1.31 -1.01 -22.34
CA THR A 73 -2.75 -1.22 -22.10
C THR A 73 -2.95 -2.06 -20.85
N GLY A 74 -4.03 -1.84 -20.12
CA GLY A 74 -4.31 -2.54 -18.87
C GLY A 74 -5.77 -2.95 -18.73
N ASN A 75 -6.00 -4.17 -18.26
CA ASN A 75 -7.32 -4.68 -17.89
C ASN A 75 -7.20 -5.76 -16.81
N VAL A 76 -8.31 -6.12 -16.17
CA VAL A 76 -8.35 -7.17 -15.16
C VAL A 76 -9.22 -8.31 -15.68
N ILE A 77 -8.74 -9.54 -15.56
CA ILE A 77 -9.59 -10.73 -15.75
C ILE A 77 -10.03 -11.23 -14.38
N TYR A 78 -11.30 -11.61 -14.24
CA TYR A 78 -11.85 -12.03 -12.95
C TYR A 78 -12.96 -13.08 -13.09
N SER A 79 -13.13 -13.91 -12.06
CA SER A 79 -14.18 -14.92 -11.98
C SER A 79 -14.41 -15.34 -10.53
N THR A 80 -15.53 -15.99 -10.23
CA THR A 80 -15.71 -16.72 -8.97
C THR A 80 -14.97 -18.07 -8.97
N SER A 81 -14.52 -18.54 -10.14
CA SER A 81 -13.66 -19.71 -10.29
C SER A 81 -12.19 -19.31 -10.37
N LYS A 82 -11.40 -19.72 -9.37
CA LYS A 82 -9.94 -19.54 -9.37
C LYS A 82 -9.29 -20.15 -10.60
N GLU A 83 -9.69 -21.37 -10.93
CA GLU A 83 -9.18 -22.11 -12.08
C GLU A 83 -9.46 -21.39 -13.41
N ALA A 84 -10.64 -20.77 -13.55
CA ALA A 84 -11.00 -20.06 -14.77
C ALA A 84 -10.06 -18.88 -15.06
N VAL A 85 -9.61 -18.19 -14.00
CA VAL A 85 -8.65 -17.08 -14.08
C VAL A 85 -7.24 -17.60 -14.36
N GLU A 86 -6.77 -18.58 -13.58
CA GLU A 86 -5.38 -19.08 -13.68
C GLU A 86 -5.10 -19.81 -14.99
N LYS A 87 -6.06 -20.62 -15.46
CA LYS A 87 -5.95 -21.32 -16.75
C LYS A 87 -6.41 -20.47 -17.92
N ARG A 88 -7.04 -19.32 -17.67
CA ARG A 88 -7.64 -18.44 -18.67
C ARG A 88 -8.56 -19.22 -19.61
N SER A 89 -9.39 -20.08 -19.00
CA SER A 89 -10.28 -21.00 -19.70
C SER A 89 -11.60 -21.11 -18.97
N GLY A 90 -12.72 -21.19 -19.69
CA GLY A 90 -14.05 -21.19 -19.07
C GLY A 90 -14.60 -19.77 -18.86
N ASP A 91 -15.47 -19.61 -17.87
CA ASP A 91 -16.23 -18.37 -17.64
C ASP A 91 -15.45 -17.40 -16.75
N TYR A 92 -14.58 -16.61 -17.37
CA TYR A 92 -14.00 -15.41 -16.77
C TYR A 92 -14.47 -14.16 -17.53
N LYS A 93 -14.57 -13.06 -16.80
CA LYS A 93 -14.94 -11.75 -17.33
C LYS A 93 -13.72 -10.83 -17.41
N THR A 94 -13.83 -9.78 -18.20
CA THR A 94 -12.79 -8.75 -18.33
C THR A 94 -13.33 -7.40 -17.87
N GLY A 95 -12.68 -6.80 -16.88
CA GLY A 95 -12.87 -5.40 -16.50
C GLY A 95 -11.84 -4.53 -17.21
N LEU A 96 -12.30 -3.47 -17.84
CA LEU A 96 -11.46 -2.57 -18.64
C LEU A 96 -11.03 -1.36 -17.82
N ASP A 97 -9.93 -0.73 -18.22
CA ASP A 97 -9.57 0.60 -17.70
C ASP A 97 -10.75 1.57 -17.89
N ILE A 98 -11.03 2.39 -16.90
CA ILE A 98 -12.17 3.32 -16.94
C ILE A 98 -12.08 4.34 -18.08
N ARG A 99 -10.88 4.57 -18.63
CA ARG A 99 -10.65 5.44 -19.80
C ARG A 99 -10.90 4.71 -21.13
N GLY A 100 -11.10 3.39 -21.10
CA GLY A 100 -11.43 2.54 -22.24
C GLY A 100 -10.36 1.50 -22.60
N PRO A 101 -10.70 0.51 -23.45
CA PRO A 101 -9.85 -0.66 -23.74
C PRO A 101 -8.57 -0.35 -24.52
N ALA A 102 -8.52 0.78 -25.24
CA ALA A 102 -7.35 1.20 -26.01
C ALA A 102 -6.41 2.13 -25.23
N THR A 103 -6.68 2.38 -23.94
CA THR A 103 -5.90 3.32 -23.13
C THR A 103 -4.49 2.79 -22.93
N SER A 104 -3.50 3.54 -23.39
CA SER A 104 -2.08 3.29 -23.13
C SER A 104 -1.54 4.33 -22.14
N SER A 105 -1.28 3.92 -20.89
CA SER A 105 -0.85 4.81 -19.80
C SER A 105 0.16 4.08 -18.88
N LEU A 106 0.79 4.85 -17.98
CA LEU A 106 1.62 4.33 -16.89
C LEU A 106 0.80 4.00 -15.65
N VAL A 107 -0.42 4.53 -15.58
CA VAL A 107 -1.34 4.35 -14.46
C VAL A 107 -2.53 3.61 -15.00
N HIS A 108 -3.05 2.66 -14.25
CA HIS A 108 -4.20 1.87 -14.63
C HIS A 108 -5.23 1.85 -13.52
N TYR A 109 -6.50 1.95 -13.89
CA TYR A 109 -7.60 2.03 -12.94
C TYR A 109 -8.81 1.30 -13.52
N VAL A 110 -9.13 0.15 -12.94
CA VAL A 110 -10.17 -0.76 -13.43
C VAL A 110 -11.22 -0.94 -12.36
N ASN A 111 -12.45 -0.56 -12.68
CA ASN A 111 -13.62 -0.82 -11.83
C ASN A 111 -14.26 -2.15 -12.25
N LEU A 112 -14.41 -3.05 -11.28
CA LEU A 112 -15.20 -4.27 -11.42
C LEU A 112 -16.55 -4.02 -10.75
N GLU A 113 -17.61 -4.06 -11.54
CA GLU A 113 -18.97 -3.73 -11.10
C GLU A 113 -19.93 -4.89 -11.40
N ASN A 114 -21.17 -4.79 -10.91
CA ASN A 114 -22.21 -5.81 -11.08
C ASN A 114 -21.79 -7.19 -10.53
N LEU A 115 -21.05 -7.18 -9.42
CA LEU A 115 -20.63 -8.35 -8.68
C LEU A 115 -21.67 -8.74 -7.63
N ASN A 116 -21.61 -9.99 -7.18
CA ASN A 116 -22.51 -10.47 -6.14
C ASN A 116 -22.01 -10.07 -4.73
N PRO A 117 -22.89 -9.67 -3.81
CA PRO A 117 -22.52 -9.36 -2.44
C PRO A 117 -21.93 -10.53 -1.64
N GLY A 118 -20.92 -10.26 -0.81
CA GLY A 118 -20.28 -11.22 0.10
C GLY A 118 -19.48 -12.33 -0.59
N GLN A 119 -19.35 -12.26 -1.91
CA GLN A 119 -18.80 -13.30 -2.77
C GLN A 119 -17.29 -13.12 -2.93
N ILE A 120 -16.57 -14.24 -2.95
CA ILE A 120 -15.16 -14.27 -3.33
C ILE A 120 -15.04 -14.23 -4.86
N TYR A 121 -14.19 -13.33 -5.35
CA TYR A 121 -13.71 -13.27 -6.71
C TYR A 121 -12.19 -13.46 -6.75
N TYR A 122 -11.73 -14.18 -7.76
CA TYR A 122 -10.34 -14.32 -8.12
C TYR A 122 -10.05 -13.41 -9.31
N PHE A 123 -8.89 -12.78 -9.34
CA PHE A 123 -8.50 -11.94 -10.47
C PHE A 123 -7.01 -11.97 -10.79
N ALA A 124 -6.68 -11.58 -12.01
CA ALA A 124 -5.32 -11.39 -12.51
C ALA A 124 -5.27 -10.14 -13.38
N ILE A 125 -4.09 -9.52 -13.47
CA ILE A 125 -3.90 -8.27 -14.22
C ILE A 125 -3.35 -8.61 -15.60
N VAL A 126 -4.01 -8.12 -16.63
CA VAL A 126 -3.48 -8.10 -17.99
C VAL A 126 -2.83 -6.74 -18.21
N SER A 127 -1.54 -6.74 -18.50
CA SER A 127 -0.76 -5.53 -18.73
C SER A 127 0.09 -5.71 -19.98
N GLY A 128 -0.16 -4.89 -21.00
CA GLY A 128 0.32 -5.10 -22.35
C GLY A 128 -0.09 -6.46 -22.90
N SER A 129 0.89 -7.24 -23.35
CA SER A 129 0.68 -8.61 -23.84
C SER A 129 0.76 -9.68 -22.75
N GLY A 130 1.07 -9.30 -21.51
CA GLY A 130 1.26 -10.22 -20.39
C GLY A 130 0.03 -10.36 -19.50
N VAL A 131 -0.14 -11.54 -18.91
CA VAL A 131 -1.04 -11.77 -17.77
C VAL A 131 -0.19 -12.01 -16.55
N TYR A 132 -0.48 -11.28 -15.48
CA TYR A 132 0.30 -11.23 -14.25
C TYR A 132 -0.56 -11.64 -13.07
N TYR A 133 0.06 -12.42 -12.20
CA TYR A 133 -0.50 -13.00 -10.99
C TYR A 133 0.34 -12.57 -9.81
N GLN A 134 -0.27 -12.56 -8.62
CA GLN A 134 0.48 -12.25 -7.42
C GLN A 134 1.24 -13.48 -6.95
N ARG A 135 2.53 -13.30 -6.64
CA ARG A 135 3.33 -14.29 -5.95
C ARG A 135 3.21 -14.11 -4.43
N LEU A 136 3.65 -15.11 -3.68
CA LEU A 136 3.60 -15.09 -2.21
C LEU A 136 4.42 -13.94 -1.58
N ASP A 137 5.39 -13.40 -2.32
CA ASP A 137 6.19 -12.24 -1.92
C ASP A 137 5.53 -10.89 -2.28
N GLY A 138 4.27 -10.92 -2.75
CA GLY A 138 3.51 -9.75 -3.17
C GLY A 138 3.86 -9.21 -4.56
N SER A 139 4.91 -9.73 -5.21
CA SER A 139 5.31 -9.30 -6.55
C SER A 139 4.36 -9.83 -7.63
N TRP A 140 4.24 -9.09 -8.73
CA TRP A 140 3.39 -9.47 -9.86
C TRP A 140 4.22 -10.05 -10.99
N GLN A 141 4.01 -11.33 -11.30
CA GLN A 141 4.76 -12.07 -12.30
C GLN A 141 3.84 -12.94 -13.17
N LYS A 142 4.33 -13.44 -14.29
CA LYS A 142 3.54 -14.30 -15.20
C LYS A 142 3.29 -15.70 -14.63
N ASP A 143 4.10 -16.11 -13.68
CA ASP A 143 3.95 -17.28 -12.83
C ASP A 143 3.50 -16.85 -11.42
N GLY A 144 2.31 -17.26 -11.01
CA GLY A 144 1.74 -16.91 -9.71
C GLY A 144 0.33 -17.45 -9.56
N LEU A 145 -0.40 -16.95 -8.55
CA LEU A 145 -1.79 -17.33 -8.29
C LEU A 145 -2.72 -16.15 -8.51
N ALA A 146 -3.96 -16.44 -8.91
CA ALA A 146 -4.99 -15.41 -8.96
C ALA A 146 -5.21 -14.82 -7.56
N LEU A 147 -5.26 -13.49 -7.48
CA LEU A 147 -5.48 -12.78 -6.22
C LEU A 147 -6.95 -12.89 -5.82
N GLU A 148 -7.18 -13.18 -4.55
CA GLU A 148 -8.51 -13.28 -3.97
C GLU A 148 -8.98 -11.91 -3.45
N GLN A 149 -10.21 -11.53 -3.81
CA GLN A 149 -10.91 -10.38 -3.22
C GLN A 149 -12.36 -10.75 -2.91
N ARG A 150 -12.78 -10.49 -1.67
CA ARG A 150 -14.18 -10.64 -1.26
C ARG A 150 -14.92 -9.31 -1.41
N THR A 151 -16.10 -9.31 -2.03
CA THR A 151 -17.01 -8.14 -2.01
C THR A 151 -17.67 -7.99 -0.64
N ALA A 152 -18.04 -6.77 -0.28
CA ALA A 152 -18.77 -6.53 0.96
C ALA A 152 -20.11 -7.27 0.96
N ARG A 153 -20.66 -7.56 2.14
CA ARG A 153 -22.03 -8.07 2.22
C ARG A 153 -23.01 -6.95 1.87
N TRP A 154 -24.18 -7.31 1.34
CA TRP A 154 -25.24 -6.33 1.15
C TRP A 154 -25.76 -5.89 2.51
N ILE A 155 -25.87 -4.57 2.68
CA ILE A 155 -26.33 -3.94 3.91
C ILE A 155 -27.74 -3.46 3.64
N GLY A 156 -28.71 -4.23 4.11
CA GLY A 156 -30.12 -3.94 3.89
C GLY A 156 -30.67 -2.88 4.81
N PHE A 157 -31.81 -2.31 4.40
CA PHE A 157 -32.59 -1.42 5.24
C PHE A 157 -33.76 -2.12 5.91
N ASN A 158 -33.82 -2.03 7.24
CA ASN A 158 -34.97 -2.41 8.05
C ASN A 158 -35.55 -1.16 8.74
N PRO A 159 -36.76 -0.70 8.37
CA PRO A 159 -37.37 0.51 8.94
C PRO A 159 -37.74 0.39 10.41
N ARG A 160 -37.70 -0.83 10.99
CA ARG A 160 -37.99 -1.06 12.41
C ARG A 160 -36.77 -0.88 13.32
N VAL A 161 -35.58 -0.77 12.74
CA VAL A 161 -34.32 -0.61 13.48
C VAL A 161 -33.80 0.81 13.21
N PRO A 162 -33.22 1.49 14.22
CA PRO A 162 -32.56 2.76 13.99
C PRO A 162 -31.57 2.67 12.83
N VAL A 163 -31.43 3.77 12.09
CA VAL A 163 -30.44 3.88 11.03
C VAL A 163 -29.06 3.61 11.63
N SER A 164 -28.33 2.70 10.98
CA SER A 164 -26.97 2.39 11.37
C SER A 164 -26.18 1.83 10.18
N GLY A 165 -24.86 1.74 10.32
CA GLY A 165 -24.00 1.18 9.27
C GLY A 165 -24.31 -0.28 8.93
N LYS A 166 -25.02 -0.98 9.83
CA LYS A 166 -25.47 -2.37 9.67
C LYS A 166 -26.86 -2.49 9.05
N ASN A 167 -27.57 -1.37 8.92
CA ASN A 167 -28.99 -1.34 8.56
C ASN A 167 -29.32 -0.26 7.53
N THR A 168 -28.34 0.41 6.94
CA THR A 168 -28.56 1.51 6.00
C THR A 168 -27.37 1.62 5.08
N GLU A 169 -27.65 1.82 3.79
CA GLU A 169 -26.61 2.07 2.80
C GLU A 169 -26.04 3.48 2.98
N GLY A 170 -24.71 3.58 2.96
CA GLY A 170 -23.98 4.84 3.09
C GLY A 170 -23.33 5.01 4.46
N ALA A 171 -22.05 5.38 4.44
CA ALA A 171 -21.28 5.83 5.58
C ALA A 171 -21.77 7.19 6.04
N TYR A 172 -21.54 7.50 7.31
CA TYR A 172 -22.17 8.67 7.88
C TYR A 172 -21.51 9.44 8.99
N SER A 173 -21.72 10.77 8.91
CA SER A 173 -21.50 11.72 9.99
C SER A 173 -22.37 11.41 11.19
N LEU A 174 -21.78 11.34 12.38
CA LEU A 174 -22.50 11.23 13.66
C LEU A 174 -23.07 12.58 14.15
N GLU A 175 -22.92 13.67 13.39
CA GLU A 175 -23.45 14.98 13.76
C GLU A 175 -24.99 14.96 13.87
N PRO A 176 -25.59 15.72 14.81
CA PRO A 176 -27.04 15.88 14.87
C PRO A 176 -27.61 16.42 13.54
N GLY A 177 -28.56 15.70 12.94
CA GLY A 177 -29.25 16.12 11.71
C GLY A 177 -28.65 15.62 10.38
N SER A 178 -27.50 14.95 10.43
CA SER A 178 -26.94 14.23 9.26
C SER A 178 -27.86 13.07 8.83
N TRP A 179 -28.62 12.50 9.77
CA TRP A 179 -29.64 11.45 9.57
C TRP A 179 -31.05 12.04 9.54
N LYS A 180 -31.71 11.96 8.38
CA LYS A 180 -33.16 12.13 8.28
C LYS A 180 -33.73 11.15 7.26
N PRO A 181 -34.73 10.33 7.64
CA PRO A 181 -35.49 9.49 6.74
C PRO A 181 -35.95 10.22 5.49
N CYS A 182 -35.96 9.53 4.34
CA CYS A 182 -36.80 9.97 3.23
C CYS A 182 -38.25 9.71 3.65
N SER A 183 -39.05 10.77 3.81
CA SER A 183 -40.51 10.67 3.92
C SER A 183 -41.13 11.09 2.59
N ASP A 184 -42.10 10.34 2.09
CA ASP A 184 -42.87 10.71 0.90
C ASP A 184 -43.89 11.85 1.14
N GLY A 185 -43.92 12.39 2.37
CA GLY A 185 -44.83 13.47 2.76
C GLY A 185 -46.27 13.01 2.98
N THR A 186 -46.57 11.72 2.78
CA THR A 186 -47.92 11.16 2.89
C THR A 186 -48.08 10.16 4.03
N GLU A 187 -47.00 9.61 4.58
CA GLU A 187 -47.07 8.67 5.71
C GLU A 187 -46.24 9.10 6.93
N LYS A 188 -46.77 8.81 8.13
CA LYS A 188 -46.09 8.99 9.44
C LYS A 188 -44.94 8.00 9.67
N GLY A 189 -44.44 7.34 8.63
CA GLY A 189 -43.48 6.22 8.71
C GLY A 189 -42.22 6.44 7.87
N VAL A 190 -41.09 5.94 8.37
CA VAL A 190 -39.81 5.88 7.64
C VAL A 190 -39.93 4.81 6.56
N ILE A 191 -39.92 5.19 5.29
CA ILE A 191 -40.10 4.26 4.16
C ILE A 191 -38.78 3.78 3.54
N SER A 192 -37.71 4.59 3.61
CA SER A 192 -36.38 4.27 3.09
C SER A 192 -35.31 5.24 3.61
N PRO A 193 -34.04 4.83 3.77
CA PRO A 193 -32.94 5.75 4.00
C PRO A 193 -32.62 6.46 2.69
N CYS A 194 -32.41 7.77 2.75
CA CYS A 194 -31.83 8.47 1.62
C CYS A 194 -30.33 8.21 1.63
N TYR A 195 -29.76 7.67 0.55
CA TYR A 195 -28.31 7.71 0.36
C TYR A 195 -27.88 9.18 0.28
N ARG A 196 -27.03 9.61 1.22
CA ARG A 196 -26.52 10.98 1.29
C ARG A 196 -25.05 10.99 0.92
N PRO A 197 -24.68 11.43 -0.28
CA PRO A 197 -23.27 11.53 -0.64
C PRO A 197 -22.60 12.56 0.28
N ASN A 198 -21.38 12.23 0.73
CA ASN A 198 -20.47 13.18 1.36
C ASN A 198 -19.25 13.31 0.44
N LEU A 199 -19.34 14.22 -0.52
CA LEU A 199 -18.31 14.39 -1.52
C LEU A 199 -17.18 15.25 -0.95
N ILE A 200 -15.96 14.76 -1.12
CA ILE A 200 -14.75 15.57 -1.02
C ILE A 200 -14.10 15.64 -2.38
N TRP A 201 -13.46 16.76 -2.67
CA TRP A 201 -12.89 17.00 -3.98
C TRP A 201 -11.69 17.93 -3.91
N GLY A 202 -10.94 17.95 -5.00
CA GLY A 202 -9.73 18.73 -5.05
C GLY A 202 -9.01 18.63 -6.36
N GLN A 203 -7.75 19.04 -6.32
CA GLN A 203 -6.84 19.01 -7.45
C GLN A 203 -5.46 18.50 -7.02
N THR A 204 -4.79 17.76 -7.90
CA THR A 204 -3.42 17.30 -7.72
C THR A 204 -2.45 18.22 -8.47
N ASN A 205 -1.45 18.72 -7.75
CA ASN A 205 -0.44 19.62 -8.30
C ASN A 205 0.96 19.19 -7.87
N ASP A 206 1.97 19.55 -8.66
CA ASP A 206 3.36 19.49 -8.18
C ASP A 206 3.67 20.70 -7.27
N GLN A 207 4.87 20.70 -6.70
CA GLN A 207 5.38 21.81 -5.87
C GLN A 207 5.45 23.18 -6.57
N TYR A 208 5.44 23.20 -7.90
CA TYR A 208 5.44 24.41 -8.72
C TYR A 208 4.01 24.80 -9.16
N ARG A 209 2.98 24.18 -8.55
CA ARG A 209 1.55 24.33 -8.86
C ARG A 209 1.16 23.87 -10.28
N GLN A 210 2.00 23.11 -10.96
CA GLN A 210 1.63 22.50 -12.23
C GLN A 210 0.65 21.37 -12.00
N ILE A 211 -0.30 21.20 -12.92
CA ILE A 211 -1.34 20.17 -12.82
C ILE A 211 -0.72 18.79 -13.02
N LEU A 212 -0.94 17.89 -12.06
CA LEU A 212 -0.61 16.48 -12.20
C LEU A 212 -1.85 15.72 -12.67
N LYS A 213 -1.71 15.07 -13.83
CA LYS A 213 -2.75 14.25 -14.47
C LYS A 213 -2.52 12.79 -14.14
N GLU A 214 -3.54 11.96 -14.34
CA GLU A 214 -3.46 10.50 -14.15
C GLU A 214 -2.91 10.12 -12.76
N THR A 215 -3.29 10.88 -11.74
CA THR A 215 -2.86 10.66 -10.36
C THR A 215 -3.93 9.85 -9.66
N LEU A 216 -3.52 8.79 -8.96
CA LEU A 216 -4.40 8.01 -8.09
C LEU A 216 -4.56 8.77 -6.78
N VAL A 217 -5.79 9.02 -6.36
CA VAL A 217 -6.10 9.65 -5.07
C VAL A 217 -6.84 8.63 -4.22
N PHE A 218 -6.34 8.40 -3.03
CA PHE A 218 -6.88 7.47 -2.05
C PHE A 218 -7.37 8.22 -0.82
N ALA A 219 -8.45 7.73 -0.22
CA ALA A 219 -8.99 8.25 1.02
C ALA A 219 -9.26 7.11 2.01
N GLU A 220 -8.93 7.32 3.28
CA GLU A 220 -9.28 6.42 4.38
C GLU A 220 -9.32 7.18 5.70
N ILE A 221 -10.01 6.61 6.69
CA ILE A 221 -9.84 6.92 8.10
C ILE A 221 -8.96 5.81 8.68
N PRO A 222 -7.67 6.08 8.97
CA PRO A 222 -6.71 5.05 9.35
C PRO A 222 -7.20 4.19 10.53
N GLY A 223 -7.15 2.88 10.38
CA GLY A 223 -7.61 1.94 11.41
C GLY A 223 -9.13 1.80 11.55
N LYS A 224 -9.94 2.53 10.76
CA LYS A 224 -11.41 2.51 10.86
C LYS A 224 -12.09 2.14 9.56
N SER A 225 -11.68 2.75 8.45
CA SER A 225 -12.39 2.61 7.17
C SER A 225 -11.78 1.59 6.22
N SER A 226 -12.57 1.17 5.23
CA SER A 226 -12.09 0.65 3.96
C SER A 226 -11.35 1.73 3.17
N LEU A 227 -10.56 1.31 2.19
CA LEU A 227 -9.83 2.22 1.31
C LEU A 227 -10.70 2.64 0.13
N LEU A 228 -10.92 3.94 -0.03
CA LEU A 228 -11.53 4.52 -1.22
C LEU A 228 -10.46 5.06 -2.16
N SER A 229 -10.78 5.13 -3.45
CA SER A 229 -9.89 5.70 -4.45
C SER A 229 -10.64 6.33 -5.63
N THR A 230 -9.93 7.17 -6.37
CA THR A 230 -10.38 7.74 -7.65
C THR A 230 -9.16 8.06 -8.52
N LEU A 231 -9.35 8.12 -9.84
CA LEU A 231 -8.35 8.57 -10.79
C LEU A 231 -8.62 10.03 -11.17
N THR A 232 -7.59 10.88 -11.13
CA THR A 232 -7.77 12.28 -11.54
C THR A 232 -8.04 12.42 -13.03
N ASN A 233 -8.84 13.42 -13.39
CA ASN A 233 -9.10 13.74 -14.79
C ASN A 233 -7.90 14.46 -15.46
N SER A 234 -8.05 14.86 -16.72
CA SER A 234 -7.01 15.58 -17.48
C SER A 234 -6.65 16.96 -16.91
N GLN A 235 -7.43 17.48 -15.97
CA GLN A 235 -7.18 18.71 -15.22
C GLN A 235 -6.64 18.42 -13.80
N GLY A 236 -6.31 17.17 -13.46
CA GLY A 236 -5.87 16.77 -12.12
C GLY A 236 -6.96 16.86 -11.06
N LYS A 237 -8.23 17.05 -11.46
CA LYS A 237 -9.35 17.14 -10.52
C LYS A 237 -9.84 15.75 -10.13
N TRP A 238 -10.28 15.62 -8.90
CA TRP A 238 -10.75 14.38 -8.32
C TRP A 238 -11.93 14.61 -7.38
N VAL A 239 -12.75 13.57 -7.21
CA VAL A 239 -13.88 13.53 -6.28
C VAL A 239 -13.91 12.13 -5.65
N ILE A 240 -14.09 12.07 -4.33
CA ILE A 240 -14.33 10.83 -3.58
C ILE A 240 -15.58 11.04 -2.72
N ASN A 241 -16.45 10.03 -2.68
CA ASN A 241 -17.62 10.05 -1.82
C ASN A 241 -17.35 9.28 -0.53
N LEU A 242 -17.21 9.99 0.59
CA LEU A 242 -16.95 9.39 1.89
C LEU A 242 -18.11 8.52 2.38
N ALA A 243 -19.32 8.67 1.81
CA ALA A 243 -20.45 7.79 2.08
C ALA A 243 -20.21 6.34 1.57
N ASP A 244 -19.16 6.09 0.80
CA ASP A 244 -18.82 4.73 0.37
C ASP A 244 -17.89 3.99 1.35
N PHE A 245 -17.47 4.64 2.44
CA PHE A 245 -16.67 3.96 3.46
C PHE A 245 -17.43 2.81 4.10
N LEU A 246 -16.78 1.65 4.12
CA LEU A 246 -17.12 0.54 4.99
C LEU A 246 -16.16 0.53 6.18
N ASN A 247 -16.46 -0.26 7.21
CA ASN A 247 -15.45 -0.59 8.20
C ASN A 247 -14.35 -1.50 7.62
N GLN A 248 -13.26 -1.73 8.37
CA GLN A 248 -12.17 -2.61 7.92
C GLN A 248 -12.59 -4.06 7.64
N ASN A 249 -13.69 -4.52 8.26
CA ASN A 249 -14.22 -5.87 8.07
C ASN A 249 -15.18 -5.99 6.86
N LEU A 250 -15.45 -4.88 6.17
CA LEU A 250 -16.33 -4.81 5.00
C LEU A 250 -17.75 -5.37 5.26
N ASN A 251 -18.24 -5.23 6.49
CA ASN A 251 -19.52 -5.80 6.91
C ASN A 251 -20.56 -4.77 7.35
N GLU A 252 -20.18 -3.50 7.45
CA GLU A 252 -21.05 -2.37 7.75
C GLU A 252 -20.48 -1.09 7.12
N TYR A 253 -21.35 -0.14 6.78
CA TYR A 253 -20.94 1.21 6.43
C TYR A 253 -20.36 1.92 7.65
N LEU A 254 -19.33 2.75 7.44
CA LEU A 254 -18.63 3.38 8.54
C LEU A 254 -19.44 4.57 9.08
N ALA A 255 -19.64 4.60 10.40
CA ALA A 255 -20.00 5.84 11.08
C ALA A 255 -18.72 6.59 11.45
N TYR A 256 -18.65 7.87 11.12
CA TYR A 256 -17.52 8.76 11.40
C TYR A 256 -18.00 10.06 12.05
N ASP A 257 -17.09 10.74 12.75
CA ASP A 257 -17.36 11.97 13.48
C ASP A 257 -16.61 13.15 12.81
N PRO A 258 -17.29 14.01 12.05
CA PRO A 258 -16.69 15.20 11.48
C PRO A 258 -16.06 16.12 12.52
N GLY A 259 -14.93 16.73 12.18
CA GLY A 259 -14.15 17.54 13.12
C GLY A 259 -13.37 16.73 14.17
N ILE A 260 -13.56 15.41 14.25
CA ILE A 260 -12.82 14.53 15.17
C ILE A 260 -12.04 13.47 14.40
N ASP A 261 -12.70 12.74 13.49
CA ASP A 261 -12.05 11.69 12.71
C ASP A 261 -11.09 12.26 11.67
N LEU A 262 -9.90 11.68 11.65
CA LEU A 262 -8.80 12.10 10.78
C LEU A 262 -8.87 11.35 9.46
N LEU A 263 -9.15 12.08 8.39
CA LEU A 263 -9.08 11.61 7.03
C LEU A 263 -7.64 11.67 6.53
N ARG A 264 -7.12 10.53 6.06
CA ARG A 264 -5.88 10.45 5.28
C ARG A 264 -6.20 10.48 3.80
N LEU A 265 -5.73 11.51 3.11
CA LEU A 265 -5.70 11.59 1.67
C LEU A 265 -4.30 11.29 1.16
N ARG A 266 -4.16 10.32 0.26
CA ARG A 266 -2.88 9.98 -0.36
C ARG A 266 -3.00 10.12 -1.87
N ALA A 267 -2.11 10.89 -2.48
CA ALA A 267 -2.00 10.94 -3.93
C ALA A 267 -0.75 10.21 -4.39
N GLU A 268 -0.85 9.47 -5.49
CA GLU A 268 0.24 8.74 -6.14
C GLU A 268 0.22 9.03 -7.65
N ASP A 269 1.30 9.61 -8.17
CA ASP A 269 1.41 9.93 -9.60
C ASP A 269 1.93 8.75 -10.44
N SER A 270 2.03 8.96 -11.75
CA SER A 270 2.48 7.96 -12.70
C SER A 270 3.93 7.49 -12.54
N GLU A 271 4.75 8.23 -11.79
CA GLU A 271 6.13 7.85 -11.47
C GLU A 271 6.19 7.13 -10.11
N GLY A 272 5.04 6.89 -9.48
CA GLY A 272 4.92 6.27 -8.18
C GLY A 272 5.32 7.19 -7.02
N LYS A 273 5.46 8.49 -7.26
CA LYS A 273 5.73 9.45 -6.20
C LYS A 273 4.45 9.70 -5.42
N THR A 274 4.57 9.75 -4.10
CA THR A 274 3.42 9.87 -3.20
C THR A 274 3.47 11.14 -2.37
N THR A 275 2.30 11.62 -1.97
CA THR A 275 2.12 12.62 -0.91
C THR A 275 0.93 12.20 -0.06
N SER A 276 0.96 12.54 1.23
CA SER A 276 -0.16 12.30 2.13
C SER A 276 -0.53 13.59 2.85
N LEU A 277 -1.83 13.84 2.98
CA LEU A 277 -2.41 14.91 3.76
C LEU A 277 -3.33 14.28 4.79
N TYR A 278 -3.19 14.72 6.04
CA TYR A 278 -4.12 14.41 7.11
C TYR A 278 -4.95 15.64 7.40
N GLN A 279 -6.27 15.49 7.42
CA GLN A 279 -7.19 16.57 7.78
C GLN A 279 -8.39 16.01 8.52
N LEU A 280 -9.02 16.83 9.34
CA LEU A 280 -10.29 16.47 9.95
C LEU A 280 -11.37 16.36 8.87
N ILE A 281 -12.29 15.41 9.02
CA ILE A 281 -13.44 15.31 8.12
C ILE A 281 -14.29 16.58 8.25
N PRO A 282 -14.60 17.29 7.15
CA PRO A 282 -15.44 18.48 7.22
C PRO A 282 -16.86 18.15 7.70
N SER A 283 -17.40 19.01 8.56
CA SER A 283 -18.81 18.96 8.98
C SER A 283 -19.76 19.08 7.80
N VAL A 284 -20.79 18.24 7.77
CA VAL A 284 -21.81 18.26 6.71
C VAL A 284 -23.03 18.98 7.27
N PHE A 285 -23.16 20.28 7.01
CA PHE A 285 -24.38 20.99 7.38
C PHE A 285 -25.56 20.43 6.56
N SER A 286 -26.54 19.82 7.23
CA SER A 286 -27.76 19.38 6.59
C SER A 286 -28.54 20.60 6.09
N GLN A 287 -28.64 20.80 4.77
CA GLN A 287 -29.72 21.63 4.25
C GLN A 287 -31.00 20.79 4.22
N ASP A 288 -32.06 21.33 4.81
CA ASP A 288 -33.37 20.71 4.90
C ASP A 288 -33.93 20.40 3.51
N CYS A 289 -33.88 19.12 3.11
CA CYS A 289 -34.51 18.59 1.89
C CYS A 289 -36.04 18.47 2.06
N PHE A 290 -36.69 19.45 2.70
CA PHE A 290 -37.99 19.26 3.33
C PHE A 290 -39.20 19.55 2.42
N ASN A 291 -38.99 20.06 1.19
CA ASN A 291 -40.10 20.60 0.38
C ASN A 291 -40.14 20.15 -1.09
N LEU A 292 -39.39 19.13 -1.50
CA LEU A 292 -39.41 18.66 -2.89
C LEU A 292 -39.75 17.18 -2.97
N SER A 293 -40.61 16.84 -3.93
CA SER A 293 -41.03 15.46 -4.24
C SER A 293 -39.83 14.51 -4.35
N PRO A 294 -39.96 13.22 -4.01
CA PRO A 294 -38.87 12.24 -3.89
C PRO A 294 -38.02 12.01 -5.16
N HIS A 295 -38.37 12.64 -6.29
CA HIS A 295 -37.63 12.59 -7.56
C HIS A 295 -36.93 13.90 -7.93
N ASN A 296 -37.13 14.98 -7.15
CA ASN A 296 -36.63 16.32 -7.45
C ASN A 296 -35.94 16.95 -6.24
N CYS A 297 -35.09 16.21 -5.54
CA CYS A 297 -34.07 16.87 -4.71
C CYS A 297 -32.94 17.29 -5.68
N PRO A 298 -32.89 18.54 -6.21
CA PRO A 298 -31.66 18.99 -6.81
C PRO A 298 -30.64 18.89 -5.68
N PHE A 299 -29.60 18.09 -5.87
CA PHE A 299 -28.41 18.14 -5.05
C PHE A 299 -27.86 19.56 -5.19
N ALA A 300 -28.41 20.52 -4.43
CA ALA A 300 -27.82 21.83 -4.32
C ALA A 300 -26.45 21.58 -3.69
N PRO A 301 -25.35 21.87 -4.39
CA PRO A 301 -24.03 21.68 -3.84
C PRO A 301 -23.84 22.79 -2.82
N THR A 302 -24.37 22.63 -1.60
CA THR A 302 -23.87 23.42 -0.46
C THR A 302 -22.59 22.78 0.03
N ASP A 303 -21.65 22.67 -0.89
CA ASP A 303 -20.32 22.12 -0.71
C ASP A 303 -19.45 23.27 -0.21
N LYS A 304 -19.53 23.53 1.10
CA LYS A 304 -18.66 24.50 1.77
C LYS A 304 -17.27 23.94 2.03
N THR A 305 -16.95 22.73 1.56
CA THR A 305 -15.57 22.25 1.61
C THR A 305 -14.77 23.01 0.56
N ASN A 306 -13.71 23.69 1.01
CA ASN A 306 -12.78 24.30 0.07
C ASN A 306 -12.07 23.19 -0.71
N PRO A 307 -11.78 23.41 -2.00
CA PRO A 307 -11.00 22.46 -2.79
C PRO A 307 -9.70 22.09 -2.09
N ILE A 308 -9.44 20.80 -1.97
CA ILE A 308 -8.21 20.29 -1.36
C ILE A 308 -7.13 20.20 -2.44
N ASN A 309 -6.04 20.95 -2.26
CA ASN A 309 -4.89 20.87 -3.15
C ASN A 309 -3.85 19.89 -2.59
N LEU A 310 -3.66 18.78 -3.27
CA LEU A 310 -2.63 17.79 -2.93
C LEU A 310 -1.36 18.14 -3.70
N ILE A 311 -0.33 18.59 -2.97
CA ILE A 311 0.94 19.03 -3.55
C ILE A 311 1.98 17.90 -3.43
N LEU A 312 2.42 17.37 -4.57
CA LEU A 312 3.47 16.36 -4.65
C LEU A 312 4.84 17.03 -4.79
N ARG A 313 5.64 17.01 -3.73
CA ARG A 313 6.99 17.61 -3.70
C ARG A 313 8.03 16.69 -4.31
N LEU A 314 8.74 17.14 -5.34
CA LEU A 314 9.89 16.41 -5.88
C LEU A 314 10.97 16.33 -4.78
N PRO A 315 11.78 15.27 -4.75
CA PRO A 315 13.00 15.30 -3.97
C PRO A 315 13.79 16.56 -4.36
N LEU A 316 14.25 17.32 -3.37
CA LEU A 316 15.18 18.41 -3.63
C LEU A 316 16.34 17.81 -4.45
N PRO A 317 16.73 18.39 -5.60
CA PRO A 317 17.97 17.98 -6.22
C PRO A 317 19.04 18.09 -5.14
N THR A 318 19.76 16.99 -4.88
CA THR A 318 20.85 16.97 -3.93
C THR A 318 21.86 18.02 -4.39
N ALA A 319 21.74 19.23 -3.85
CA ALA A 319 22.68 20.29 -4.14
C ALA A 319 24.01 19.78 -3.59
N SER A 320 24.95 19.48 -4.48
CA SER A 320 26.34 19.23 -4.14
C SER A 320 26.83 20.41 -3.31
N VAL A 321 26.89 20.25 -1.99
CA VAL A 321 27.37 21.27 -1.07
C VAL A 321 28.86 21.45 -1.33
N ALA A 322 29.22 22.49 -2.08
CA ALA A 322 30.58 23.01 -2.07
C ALA A 322 30.83 23.71 -0.72
N PRO A 323 32.01 23.56 -0.10
CA PRO A 323 32.29 24.19 1.18
C PRO A 323 32.37 25.71 1.03
N ALA A 324 31.44 26.43 1.67
CA ALA A 324 31.45 27.89 1.71
C ALA A 324 32.39 28.38 2.83
N VAL A 325 33.27 29.31 2.47
CA VAL A 325 34.12 30.08 3.38
C VAL A 325 33.26 31.08 4.17
N PRO A 326 33.41 31.23 5.51
CA PRO A 326 32.61 32.17 6.27
C PRO A 326 33.05 33.61 6.03
N LYS A 327 32.12 34.50 5.68
CA LYS A 327 32.27 35.96 5.84
C LYS A 327 31.48 36.41 7.06
N GLU A 328 32.17 37.07 7.98
CA GLU A 328 31.58 37.70 9.16
C GLU A 328 30.50 38.72 8.78
N THR A 329 29.35 38.66 9.45
CA THR A 329 28.40 39.76 9.48
C THR A 329 27.90 39.96 10.91
N LYS A 330 27.85 41.24 11.29
CA LYS A 330 27.66 41.81 12.62
C LYS A 330 26.26 41.50 13.18
N ILE A 331 26.22 41.03 14.44
CA ILE A 331 25.02 40.58 15.15
C ILE A 331 24.28 41.78 15.76
N ILE A 332 22.97 41.89 15.47
CA ILE A 332 21.99 42.64 16.27
C ILE A 332 21.32 41.60 17.19
N PRO A 333 21.08 41.88 18.49
CA PRO A 333 20.46 40.91 19.38
C PRO A 333 19.00 40.65 18.96
N SER A 334 18.80 39.51 18.32
CA SER A 334 17.50 38.85 18.16
C SER A 334 17.08 38.27 19.51
N PRO A 335 15.78 38.23 19.87
CA PRO A 335 15.33 37.50 21.04
C PRO A 335 15.89 36.08 20.99
N THR A 336 16.48 35.64 22.11
CA THR A 336 17.03 34.29 22.26
C THR A 336 15.99 33.28 21.76
N PRO A 337 16.25 32.57 20.64
CA PRO A 337 15.31 31.59 20.15
C PRO A 337 15.17 30.51 21.22
N THR A 338 13.93 30.21 21.60
CA THR A 338 13.63 29.03 22.41
C THR A 338 14.30 27.83 21.71
N PRO A 339 15.18 27.08 22.41
CA PRO A 339 15.92 25.99 21.78
C PRO A 339 14.92 24.99 21.19
N ALA A 340 15.11 24.64 19.91
CA ALA A 340 14.26 23.67 19.24
C ALA A 340 14.28 22.35 20.04
N THR A 341 13.09 21.88 20.40
CA THR A 341 12.93 20.62 21.11
C THR A 341 13.22 19.46 20.16
N PHE A 342 13.96 18.46 20.62
CA PHE A 342 14.19 17.22 19.88
C PHE A 342 14.16 16.03 20.82
N LEU A 343 13.74 14.89 20.28
CA LEU A 343 13.68 13.62 20.99
C LEU A 343 14.48 12.59 20.21
N GLU A 344 15.49 12.04 20.85
CA GLU A 344 16.30 10.96 20.31
C GLU A 344 15.97 9.66 21.04
N VAL A 345 15.81 8.58 20.28
CA VAL A 345 15.65 7.23 20.83
C VAL A 345 16.86 6.38 20.49
N ARG A 346 17.25 5.52 21.43
CA ARG A 346 18.16 4.41 21.19
C ARG A 346 17.39 3.10 21.34
N VAL A 347 17.56 2.19 20.39
CA VAL A 347 17.04 0.82 20.45
C VAL A 347 18.16 -0.16 20.14
N LYS A 348 18.03 -1.39 20.63
CA LYS A 348 19.00 -2.46 20.36
C LYS A 348 18.28 -3.68 19.80
N PHE A 349 18.86 -4.32 18.78
CA PHE A 349 18.43 -5.65 18.36
C PHE A 349 19.20 -6.73 19.11
N PRO A 350 18.61 -7.92 19.31
CA PRO A 350 19.36 -9.08 19.78
C PRO A 350 20.56 -9.38 18.85
N PRO A 351 21.64 -9.95 19.40
CA PRO A 351 22.80 -10.36 18.61
C PRO A 351 22.41 -11.21 17.40
N THR A 352 22.83 -10.77 16.22
CA THR A 352 22.62 -11.48 14.96
C THR A 352 23.85 -11.38 14.05
N GLU A 353 23.86 -12.14 12.95
CA GLU A 353 24.97 -12.24 12.01
C GLU A 353 25.22 -10.93 11.25
N LYS A 354 24.16 -10.21 10.87
CA LYS A 354 24.26 -8.89 10.22
C LYS A 354 23.19 -7.93 10.74
N TYR A 355 23.45 -6.64 10.55
CA TYR A 355 22.52 -5.57 10.88
C TYR A 355 22.37 -4.62 9.69
N PRO A 356 21.15 -4.31 9.25
CA PRO A 356 20.90 -3.28 8.24
C PRO A 356 21.46 -1.92 8.66
N GLU A 357 21.92 -1.12 7.70
CA GLU A 357 22.44 0.24 8.00
C GLU A 357 21.33 1.17 8.49
N GLU A 358 20.13 1.05 7.92
CA GLU A 358 18.95 1.84 8.25
C GLU A 358 17.70 0.95 8.33
N LEU A 359 16.83 1.25 9.29
CA LEU A 359 15.53 0.62 9.50
C LEU A 359 14.46 1.71 9.64
N THR A 360 13.19 1.34 9.47
CA THR A 360 12.06 2.24 9.73
C THR A 360 11.22 1.70 10.88
N ALA A 361 10.94 2.57 11.85
CA ALA A 361 10.04 2.27 12.94
C ALA A 361 8.91 3.30 13.00
N GLU A 362 7.78 2.89 13.53
CA GLU A 362 6.73 3.79 13.96
C GLU A 362 6.97 4.18 15.42
N ILE A 363 6.85 5.47 15.71
CA ILE A 363 6.93 6.00 17.07
C ILE A 363 5.60 6.66 17.43
N ILE A 364 5.10 6.35 18.61
CA ILE A 364 3.85 6.87 19.15
C ILE A 364 4.16 7.56 20.48
N LEU A 365 3.82 8.85 20.60
CA LEU A 365 3.77 9.55 21.88
C LEU A 365 2.30 9.73 22.26
N GLN A 366 1.85 9.02 23.29
CA GLN A 366 0.50 9.11 23.81
C GLN A 366 0.52 9.86 25.14
N SER A 367 -0.22 10.95 25.27
CA SER A 367 -0.26 11.67 26.54
C SER A 367 -0.93 10.84 27.64
N SER A 368 -0.36 10.89 28.85
CA SER A 368 -0.97 10.31 30.04
C SER A 368 -2.21 11.10 30.51
N ASP A 369 -2.28 12.39 30.18
CA ASP A 369 -3.44 13.26 30.41
C ASP A 369 -4.13 13.48 29.06
N SER A 370 -5.40 13.07 28.94
CA SER A 370 -6.16 12.93 27.67
C SER A 370 -6.38 14.22 26.85
N ALA A 371 -5.68 15.32 27.16
CA ALA A 371 -5.80 16.64 26.57
C ALA A 371 -4.75 16.96 25.47
N THR A 372 -3.70 16.15 25.32
CA THR A 372 -2.65 16.35 24.28
C THR A 372 -2.67 15.24 23.23
N PRO A 373 -2.41 15.57 21.95
CA PRO A 373 -2.61 14.65 20.83
C PRO A 373 -1.62 13.47 20.87
N LYS A 374 -2.11 12.30 20.43
CA LYS A 374 -1.28 11.14 20.10
C LYS A 374 -0.44 11.49 18.87
N LEU A 375 0.86 11.74 19.03
CA LEU A 375 1.78 11.84 17.88
C LEU A 375 2.06 10.43 17.39
N LYS A 376 1.89 10.17 16.09
CA LYS A 376 2.31 8.94 15.44
C LYS A 376 3.15 9.32 14.21
N GLU A 377 4.42 8.96 14.21
CA GLU A 377 5.39 9.37 13.19
C GLU A 377 6.22 8.17 12.73
N THR A 378 6.68 8.20 11.47
CA THR A 378 7.66 7.24 10.97
C THR A 378 9.06 7.76 11.26
N LEU A 379 9.81 6.99 12.02
CA LEU A 379 11.16 7.28 12.46
C LEU A 379 12.17 6.43 11.67
N ALA A 380 13.14 7.10 11.04
CA ALA A 380 14.31 6.42 10.50
C ALA A 380 15.29 6.07 11.64
N LEU A 381 15.66 4.81 11.72
CA LEU A 381 16.58 4.24 12.71
C LEU A 381 17.90 3.91 12.01
N ARG A 382 19.01 4.50 12.46
CA ARG A 382 20.34 4.28 11.87
C ARG A 382 21.25 3.48 12.79
N ASN A 383 21.82 2.41 12.27
CA ASN A 383 22.76 1.56 13.00
C ASN A 383 24.04 2.36 13.32
N GLN A 384 24.43 2.38 14.60
CA GLN A 384 25.62 3.07 15.08
C GLN A 384 26.79 2.10 15.28
N ALA A 385 26.51 0.91 15.81
CA ALA A 385 27.41 -0.22 15.95
C ALA A 385 26.63 -1.42 16.51
N GLU A 386 26.97 -2.64 16.08
CA GLU A 386 26.50 -3.89 16.71
C GLU A 386 24.98 -4.00 16.97
N GLY A 387 24.16 -3.43 16.09
CA GLY A 387 22.69 -3.50 16.20
C GLY A 387 22.07 -2.49 17.14
N GLU A 388 22.84 -1.49 17.59
CA GLU A 388 22.34 -0.32 18.29
C GLU A 388 21.92 0.75 17.28
N TYR A 389 20.63 1.04 17.23
CA TYR A 389 20.06 2.02 16.32
C TYR A 389 19.67 3.29 17.06
N ARG A 390 19.81 4.43 16.37
CA ARG A 390 19.33 5.73 16.83
C ARG A 390 18.38 6.36 15.83
N GLY A 391 17.33 6.99 16.34
CA GLY A 391 16.42 7.82 15.55
C GLY A 391 16.14 9.13 16.25
N LYS A 392 15.86 10.18 15.48
CA LYS A 392 15.60 11.53 15.98
C LYS A 392 14.27 12.06 15.46
N ILE A 393 13.45 12.59 16.37
CA ILE A 393 12.27 13.40 16.09
C ILE A 393 12.62 14.86 16.31
N ASP A 394 12.34 15.70 15.32
CA ASP A 394 12.49 17.13 15.42
C ASP A 394 11.15 17.78 15.84
N SER A 395 11.20 18.68 16.82
CA SER A 395 10.05 19.44 17.32
C SER A 395 8.89 18.59 17.89
N PRO A 396 9.14 17.58 18.76
CA PRO A 396 8.05 16.86 19.42
C PRO A 396 7.31 17.78 20.40
N ALA A 397 6.04 17.45 20.68
CA ALA A 397 5.29 18.13 21.73
C ALA A 397 5.95 17.95 23.10
N GLU A 398 5.98 19.01 23.90
CA GLU A 398 6.46 18.98 25.28
C GLU A 398 5.36 18.48 26.22
N GLY A 399 5.73 17.71 27.24
CA GLY A 399 4.77 17.10 28.15
C GLY A 399 5.18 15.72 28.67
N THR A 400 4.23 15.03 29.31
CA THR A 400 4.42 13.67 29.80
C THR A 400 3.69 12.68 28.89
N PHE A 401 4.40 11.67 28.39
CA PHE A 401 3.89 10.73 27.40
C PHE A 401 4.24 9.27 27.73
N ASP A 402 3.40 8.35 27.30
CA ASP A 402 3.79 6.98 27.03
C ASP A 402 4.37 6.93 25.61
N LEU A 403 5.63 6.52 25.51
CA LEU A 403 6.39 6.43 24.28
C LEU A 403 6.43 4.98 23.82
N SER A 404 5.76 4.69 22.71
CA SER A 404 5.77 3.39 22.05
C SER A 404 6.58 3.43 20.76
N LEU A 405 7.30 2.34 20.48
CA LEU A 405 8.12 2.17 19.29
C LEU A 405 7.85 0.80 18.67
N LYS A 406 7.59 0.76 17.36
CA LYS A 406 7.29 -0.45 16.60
C LYS A 406 8.10 -0.47 15.31
N GLU A 407 9.11 -1.31 15.25
CA GLU A 407 9.81 -1.61 13.98
C GLU A 407 9.04 -2.69 13.21
N ASN A 408 9.11 -2.66 11.88
CA ASN A 408 8.43 -3.64 11.04
C ASN A 408 8.93 -5.06 11.33
N PHE A 409 8.00 -5.98 11.53
CA PHE A 409 8.27 -7.39 11.79
C PHE A 409 8.85 -7.69 13.18
N SER A 410 8.84 -6.70 14.07
CA SER A 410 9.34 -6.79 15.45
C SER A 410 8.25 -6.45 16.45
N LEU A 411 8.24 -7.08 17.62
CA LEU A 411 7.36 -6.70 18.71
C LEU A 411 7.59 -5.26 19.16
N SER A 412 6.51 -4.54 19.42
CA SER A 412 6.54 -3.17 19.91
C SER A 412 7.21 -3.06 21.30
N ARG A 413 7.67 -1.87 21.64
CA ARG A 413 8.28 -1.52 22.93
C ARG A 413 7.68 -0.24 23.47
N GLU A 414 7.54 -0.13 24.78
CA GLU A 414 6.92 1.02 25.44
C GLU A 414 7.76 1.49 26.64
N LEU A 415 7.86 2.80 26.78
CA LEU A 415 8.33 3.53 27.96
C LEU A 415 7.18 4.40 28.47
N LYS A 416 6.78 4.22 29.73
CA LYS A 416 5.65 4.97 30.30
C LYS A 416 6.10 6.25 30.98
N ALA A 417 5.23 7.27 30.93
CA ALA A 417 5.38 8.54 31.62
C ALA A 417 6.75 9.22 31.41
N ILE A 418 7.26 9.19 30.18
CA ILE A 418 8.46 9.92 29.77
C ILE A 418 8.18 11.44 29.75
N LYS A 419 9.18 12.27 30.04
CA LYS A 419 9.03 13.74 30.10
C LYS A 419 9.79 14.44 28.99
N VAL A 420 9.08 14.91 27.97
CA VAL A 420 9.67 15.70 26.88
C VAL A 420 9.73 17.17 27.31
N ASN A 421 10.95 17.66 27.55
CA ASN A 421 11.24 19.03 27.96
C ASN A 421 11.79 19.85 26.78
N PRO A 422 11.78 21.19 26.85
CA PRO A 422 12.49 22.03 25.88
C PRO A 422 13.95 21.60 25.68
N GLY A 423 14.39 21.54 24.41
CA GLY A 423 15.75 21.13 24.04
C GLY A 423 15.93 19.61 23.85
N SER A 424 17.04 19.07 24.34
CA SER A 424 17.47 17.68 24.07
C SER A 424 16.78 16.68 25.00
N ASN A 425 16.11 15.69 24.43
CA ASN A 425 15.54 14.56 25.16
C ASN A 425 16.10 13.24 24.60
N PHE A 426 16.51 12.32 25.47
CA PHE A 426 17.09 11.04 25.06
C PHE A 426 16.41 9.89 25.81
N TYR A 427 15.90 8.91 25.07
CA TYR A 427 15.23 7.74 25.63
C TYR A 427 15.85 6.44 25.11
N ASP A 428 16.17 5.55 26.04
CA ASP A 428 16.90 4.32 25.74
C ASP A 428 15.99 3.10 25.98
N PHE A 429 15.82 2.29 24.93
CA PHE A 429 15.12 1.00 24.96
C PHE A 429 16.09 -0.18 24.98
N SER A 430 17.40 0.04 25.19
CA SER A 430 18.40 -1.03 25.11
C SER A 430 18.23 -2.11 26.19
N ASP A 431 17.50 -1.82 27.27
CA ASP A 431 17.07 -2.81 28.28
C ASP A 431 15.95 -3.73 27.78
N ARG A 432 15.30 -3.39 26.67
CA ARG A 432 14.16 -4.08 26.05
C ARG A 432 14.37 -4.20 24.54
N PRO A 433 15.29 -5.06 24.09
CA PRO A 433 15.68 -5.12 22.69
C PRO A 433 14.48 -5.41 21.77
N LEU A 434 14.52 -4.91 20.53
CA LEU A 434 13.48 -5.15 19.53
C LEU A 434 13.53 -6.61 19.07
N VAL A 435 12.51 -7.37 19.46
CA VAL A 435 12.43 -8.80 19.18
C VAL A 435 11.71 -9.01 17.85
N ARG A 436 12.41 -9.53 16.85
CA ARG A 436 11.83 -9.88 15.55
C ARG A 436 11.07 -11.20 15.60
N GLY A 437 10.11 -11.34 14.68
CA GLY A 437 9.33 -12.56 14.49
C GLY A 437 7.83 -12.32 14.33
N ASP A 438 7.36 -11.08 14.46
CA ASP A 438 5.97 -10.68 14.23
C ASP A 438 5.77 -10.33 12.75
N LEU A 439 5.83 -11.33 11.89
CA LEU A 439 5.91 -11.18 10.44
C LEU A 439 4.61 -10.63 9.82
N ASN A 440 3.47 -10.73 10.50
CA ASN A 440 2.21 -10.13 10.06
C ASN A 440 1.92 -8.74 10.70
N ASN A 441 2.78 -8.26 11.62
CA ASN A 441 2.65 -7.00 12.37
C ASN A 441 1.39 -6.91 13.25
N ASP A 442 0.94 -8.02 13.84
CA ASP A 442 -0.18 -8.05 14.79
C ASP A 442 0.24 -7.93 16.28
N ASP A 443 1.54 -7.67 16.50
CA ASP A 443 2.19 -7.52 17.79
C ASP A 443 2.23 -8.80 18.64
N ARG A 444 2.12 -9.95 17.97
CA ARG A 444 2.30 -11.29 18.53
C ARG A 444 3.24 -12.08 17.65
N ILE A 445 3.87 -13.10 18.23
CA ILE A 445 4.66 -14.08 17.49
C ILE A 445 3.96 -15.42 17.65
N ASP A 446 3.22 -15.85 16.64
CA ASP A 446 2.43 -17.07 16.69
C ASP A 446 2.48 -17.91 15.40
N SER A 447 1.53 -18.83 15.27
CA SER A 447 1.48 -19.76 14.14
C SER A 447 1.33 -19.08 12.78
N LEU A 448 0.77 -17.86 12.74
CA LEU A 448 0.67 -17.07 11.52
C LEU A 448 2.05 -16.62 11.06
N ASP A 449 2.90 -16.16 11.98
CA ASP A 449 4.28 -15.77 11.66
C ASP A 449 5.14 -16.97 11.28
N LEU A 450 4.98 -18.07 12.01
CA LEU A 450 5.63 -19.33 11.64
C LEU A 450 5.23 -19.77 10.21
N GLY A 451 3.95 -19.60 9.86
CA GLY A 451 3.45 -19.87 8.52
C GLY A 451 4.10 -18.98 7.46
N ILE A 452 4.26 -17.69 7.73
CA ILE A 452 4.94 -16.73 6.83
C ILE A 452 6.42 -17.13 6.65
N LEU A 453 7.13 -17.45 7.75
CA LEU A 453 8.54 -17.84 7.69
C LEU A 453 8.74 -19.12 6.89
N VAL A 454 7.98 -20.17 7.20
CA VAL A 454 8.06 -21.46 6.50
C VAL A 454 7.66 -21.30 5.01
N GLY A 455 6.72 -20.40 4.70
CA GLY A 455 6.36 -20.06 3.33
C GLY A 455 7.51 -19.43 2.52
N GLN A 456 8.53 -18.91 3.18
CA GLN A 456 9.70 -18.28 2.56
C GLN A 456 10.98 -19.13 2.69
N PHE A 457 10.88 -20.35 3.24
CA PHE A 457 12.02 -21.24 3.49
C PHE A 457 12.76 -21.60 2.18
N ARG A 458 14.10 -21.49 2.20
CA ARG A 458 15.02 -21.73 1.05
C ARG A 458 14.99 -20.64 -0.04
N ASN A 459 14.55 -19.43 0.29
CA ASN A 459 14.73 -18.28 -0.60
C ASN A 459 16.21 -17.86 -0.60
N GLN A 460 16.98 -18.27 -1.63
CA GLN A 460 18.44 -18.09 -1.70
C GLN A 460 18.91 -16.77 -2.31
N GLU A 461 18.00 -15.88 -2.74
CA GLU A 461 18.37 -14.69 -3.53
C GLU A 461 17.68 -13.36 -3.13
N LYS A 462 17.22 -13.21 -1.89
CA LYS A 462 16.60 -11.94 -1.46
C LYS A 462 17.14 -11.43 -0.12
N THR A 463 17.98 -10.40 -0.19
CA THR A 463 18.51 -9.64 0.95
C THR A 463 17.48 -8.81 1.72
N THR A 464 16.17 -8.95 1.42
CA THR A 464 15.10 -8.11 1.97
C THR A 464 13.85 -8.89 2.38
N SER A 465 13.96 -10.21 2.56
CA SER A 465 12.83 -10.98 3.07
C SER A 465 12.49 -10.56 4.50
N PRO A 466 11.20 -10.35 4.85
CA PRO A 466 10.81 -10.11 6.24
C PRO A 466 11.06 -11.33 7.14
N ALA A 467 11.13 -12.53 6.55
CA ALA A 467 11.45 -13.77 7.25
C ALA A 467 12.96 -14.04 7.39
N ASP A 468 13.81 -13.22 6.77
CA ASP A 468 15.26 -13.17 7.04
C ASP A 468 15.47 -12.38 8.34
N LEU A 469 15.29 -13.08 9.46
CA LEU A 469 15.30 -12.52 10.80
C LEU A 469 16.71 -12.23 11.28
N ASN A 470 17.72 -12.94 10.76
CA ASN A 470 19.13 -12.71 11.10
C ASN A 470 19.86 -11.77 10.12
N PHE A 471 19.20 -11.37 9.03
CA PHE A 471 19.73 -10.52 7.96
C PHE A 471 20.93 -11.12 7.22
N ASP A 472 21.10 -12.45 7.24
CA ASP A 472 22.21 -13.10 6.58
C ASP A 472 22.04 -13.14 5.04
N GLY A 473 20.82 -12.88 4.55
CA GLY A 473 20.41 -12.89 3.16
C GLY A 473 19.68 -14.17 2.73
N GLN A 474 19.43 -15.11 3.65
CA GLN A 474 18.85 -16.42 3.38
C GLN A 474 17.81 -16.81 4.45
N VAL A 475 16.57 -17.04 4.03
CA VAL A 475 15.55 -17.58 4.94
C VAL A 475 15.75 -19.09 5.12
N ASN A 476 16.24 -19.49 6.28
CA ASN A 476 16.65 -20.86 6.56
C ASN A 476 16.33 -21.30 8.01
N GLY A 477 16.94 -22.41 8.45
CA GLY A 477 16.72 -22.96 9.79
C GLY A 477 17.15 -22.04 10.93
N LEU A 478 18.07 -21.11 10.68
CA LEU A 478 18.50 -20.10 11.66
C LEU A 478 17.38 -19.10 11.95
N ASP A 479 16.68 -18.58 10.93
CA ASP A 479 15.53 -17.70 11.11
C ASP A 479 14.38 -18.42 11.82
N LEU A 480 14.13 -19.67 11.43
CA LEU A 480 13.14 -20.50 12.12
C LEU A 480 13.47 -20.64 13.60
N THR A 481 14.76 -20.80 13.95
CA THR A 481 15.20 -20.89 15.34
C THR A 481 14.97 -19.57 16.08
N ILE A 482 15.22 -18.43 15.44
CA ILE A 482 14.95 -17.10 16.01
C ILE A 482 13.46 -16.90 16.27
N LEU A 483 12.60 -17.23 15.30
CA LEU A 483 11.16 -17.12 15.45
C LEU A 483 10.65 -18.03 16.57
N LEU A 484 11.08 -19.29 16.60
CA LEU A 484 10.67 -20.26 17.62
C LEU A 484 11.16 -19.89 19.02
N ALA A 485 12.34 -19.27 19.14
CA ALA A 485 12.84 -18.74 20.41
C ALA A 485 11.95 -17.60 20.96
N ASN A 486 11.27 -16.88 20.07
CA ASN A 486 10.39 -15.77 20.41
C ASN A 486 8.89 -16.14 20.35
N TYR A 487 8.55 -17.40 20.09
CA TYR A 487 7.18 -17.85 19.91
C TYR A 487 6.32 -17.62 21.17
N ARG A 488 5.08 -17.16 20.98
CA ARG A 488 4.12 -16.71 22.00
C ARG A 488 4.52 -15.46 22.77
N GLN A 489 5.57 -14.75 22.37
CA GLN A 489 5.80 -13.41 22.88
C GLN A 489 4.82 -12.43 22.23
N SER A 490 4.55 -11.33 22.92
CA SER A 490 3.71 -10.22 22.45
C SER A 490 4.30 -8.90 22.93
N GLY A 491 4.04 -7.82 22.19
CA GLY A 491 4.36 -6.47 22.66
C GLY A 491 3.43 -6.00 23.79
N PRO A 492 3.66 -4.80 24.32
CA PRO A 492 2.74 -4.13 25.25
C PRO A 492 1.29 -4.12 24.73
N ALA A 493 0.34 -4.45 25.61
CA ALA A 493 -1.07 -4.49 25.24
C ALA A 493 -1.59 -3.07 24.94
N GLY A 494 -2.05 -2.83 23.70
CA GLY A 494 -2.81 -1.62 23.35
C GLY A 494 -2.28 -0.74 22.21
N LEU A 495 -1.42 -1.28 21.33
CA LEU A 495 -0.99 -0.58 20.11
C LEU A 495 -1.80 -0.95 18.88
#